data_AF-A0A3M8BEJ0-F1
#
_entry.id   AF-A0A3M8BEJ0-F1
#
_cell.length_a   1.000
_cell.length_b   1.000
_cell.length_c   1.000
_cell.angle_alpha   90.00
_cell.angle_beta   90.00
_cell.angle_gamma   90.00
#
_symmetry.space_group_name_H-M   'P 1'
#
loop_
_entity.id
_entity.type
_entity.pdbx_description
1 polymer ?
#
loop_
_entity_poly.entity_id
_entity_poly.type
_entity_poly.pdbx_seq_one_letter_code
_entity_poly.pdbx_strand_id
1 'polypeptide(L)'
;MKTRVVGYVRVSTQGQVKDGYSLAYQVEEIQRFCARHNLELLDIYKDEGISGAKVDEDELTIEREGLQEMLSDLKWRDVKYIVVLNTSRLWRADMVKVLIQRELKRHQADVKAIEQPNYSIYAHDPNDFLVNGMMELLDQYQRLEIALKLSRGRRKKAQQGGYAGGRVALGYKATKGQKTLSVDPVQAQTVRRVFELKEQHPMWSLAQIAAELNQQGFKTVQGKPFSKVQVKRILDREDFYRGIYRYGQIEAKGVHQPII
;
A
#
# COMPACT_ATOMS: atom_id res chain seq x y z
N MET A 1 -23.64 -25.16 -18.29
CA MET A 1 -22.37 -24.45 -18.56
C MET A 1 -21.24 -25.33 -18.07
N LYS A 2 -20.15 -25.44 -18.84
CA LYS A 2 -18.96 -26.18 -18.39
C LYS A 2 -18.22 -25.37 -17.34
N THR A 3 -17.59 -26.04 -16.39
CA THR A 3 -16.79 -25.36 -15.37
C THR A 3 -15.48 -24.91 -16.01
N ARG A 4 -15.21 -23.61 -15.95
CA ARG A 4 -14.00 -22.99 -16.49
C ARG A 4 -12.80 -23.25 -15.59
N VAL A 5 -11.72 -23.76 -16.19
CA VAL A 5 -10.49 -24.15 -15.51
C VAL A 5 -9.27 -23.68 -16.28
N VAL A 6 -8.13 -23.59 -15.60
CA VAL A 6 -6.83 -23.33 -16.21
C VAL A 6 -5.86 -24.43 -15.82
N GLY A 7 -4.92 -24.74 -16.69
CA GLY A 7 -3.82 -25.67 -16.43
C GLY A 7 -2.58 -24.93 -15.95
N TYR A 8 -1.79 -25.55 -15.08
CA TYR A 8 -0.47 -25.05 -14.72
C TYR A 8 0.57 -26.18 -14.73
N VAL A 9 1.67 -25.95 -15.44
CA VAL A 9 2.78 -26.92 -15.57
C VAL A 9 4.11 -26.28 -15.21
N ARG A 10 5.00 -27.07 -14.60
CA ARG A 10 6.34 -26.61 -14.20
C ARG A 10 7.37 -27.71 -14.40
N VAL A 11 8.56 -27.35 -14.87
CA VAL A 11 9.75 -28.20 -14.87
C VAL A 11 10.94 -27.40 -14.36
N SER A 12 11.67 -27.94 -13.38
CA SER A 12 13.00 -27.45 -13.02
C SER A 12 14.06 -28.29 -13.74
N THR A 13 15.23 -27.70 -14.01
CA THR A 13 16.38 -28.35 -14.67
C THR A 13 16.87 -29.62 -13.94
N GLN A 14 16.72 -29.71 -12.61
CA GLN A 14 16.93 -30.97 -11.86
C GLN A 14 15.67 -31.84 -11.72
N GLY A 15 14.48 -31.27 -11.92
CA GLY A 15 13.19 -31.95 -11.78
C GLY A 15 12.91 -33.00 -12.85
N GLN A 16 13.51 -32.87 -14.04
CA GLN A 16 13.47 -33.94 -15.05
C GLN A 16 14.11 -35.24 -14.56
N VAL A 17 15.11 -35.16 -13.68
CA VAL A 17 15.82 -36.34 -13.14
C VAL A 17 15.07 -36.98 -11.96
N LYS A 18 14.31 -36.19 -11.18
CA LYS A 18 13.58 -36.67 -9.99
C LYS A 18 12.13 -37.09 -10.25
N ASP A 19 11.38 -36.34 -11.05
CA ASP A 19 9.95 -36.56 -11.25
C ASP A 19 9.61 -37.19 -12.62
N GLY A 20 10.56 -37.32 -13.54
CA GLY A 20 10.45 -38.08 -14.80
C GLY A 20 9.50 -37.53 -15.88
N TYR A 21 8.64 -36.56 -15.58
CA TYR A 21 7.62 -36.08 -16.52
C TYR A 21 8.01 -34.78 -17.25
N SER A 22 8.03 -34.84 -18.57
CA SER A 22 8.20 -33.66 -19.44
C SER A 22 7.03 -32.68 -19.30
N LEU A 23 7.24 -31.40 -19.66
CA LEU A 23 6.14 -30.42 -19.74
C LEU A 23 5.02 -30.91 -20.68
N ALA A 24 5.40 -31.53 -21.80
CA ALA A 24 4.47 -32.10 -22.77
C ALA A 24 3.56 -33.17 -22.14
N TYR A 25 4.13 -34.08 -21.33
CA TYR A 25 3.34 -35.08 -20.61
C TYR A 25 2.35 -34.43 -19.63
N GLN A 26 2.79 -33.43 -18.85
CA GLN A 26 1.91 -32.73 -17.91
C GLN A 26 0.74 -32.03 -18.62
N VAL A 27 1.02 -31.37 -19.75
CA VAL A 27 0.00 -30.73 -20.59
C VAL A 27 -1.02 -31.74 -21.10
N GLU A 28 -0.54 -32.88 -21.62
CA GLU A 28 -1.41 -33.93 -22.15
C GLU A 28 -2.32 -34.50 -21.05
N GLU A 29 -1.77 -34.79 -19.86
CA GLU A 29 -2.56 -35.29 -18.74
C GLU A 29 -3.63 -34.29 -18.29
N ILE A 30 -3.30 -32.99 -18.23
CA ILE A 30 -4.27 -31.92 -17.92
C ILE A 30 -5.39 -31.88 -18.95
N GLN A 31 -5.05 -31.95 -20.24
CA GLN A 31 -6.04 -31.96 -21.33
C GLN A 31 -6.95 -33.19 -21.25
N ARG A 32 -6.38 -34.39 -21.06
CA ARG A 32 -7.14 -35.64 -20.89
C ARG A 32 -8.02 -35.59 -19.65
N PHE A 33 -7.54 -35.03 -18.54
CA PHE A 33 -8.33 -34.86 -17.32
C PHE A 33 -9.52 -33.91 -17.56
N CYS A 34 -9.29 -32.76 -18.19
CA CYS A 34 -10.36 -31.81 -18.49
C CYS A 34 -11.42 -32.41 -19.42
N ALA A 35 -10.99 -33.15 -20.44
CA ALA A 35 -11.90 -33.84 -21.36
C ALA A 35 -12.76 -34.88 -20.64
N ARG A 36 -12.16 -35.73 -19.79
CA ARG A 36 -12.88 -36.77 -19.03
C ARG A 36 -13.89 -36.19 -18.04
N HIS A 37 -13.56 -35.06 -17.41
CA HIS A 37 -14.41 -34.43 -16.38
C HIS A 37 -15.33 -33.33 -16.93
N ASN A 38 -15.44 -33.18 -18.26
CA ASN A 38 -16.25 -32.17 -18.94
C ASN A 38 -15.95 -30.73 -18.47
N LEU A 39 -14.68 -30.43 -18.22
CA LEU A 39 -14.18 -29.11 -17.83
C LEU A 39 -13.81 -28.29 -19.08
N GLU A 40 -13.98 -26.98 -19.02
CA GLU A 40 -13.57 -26.05 -20.06
C GLU A 40 -12.20 -25.49 -19.73
N LEU A 41 -11.17 -26.04 -20.38
CA LEU A 41 -9.79 -25.60 -20.22
C LEU A 41 -9.56 -24.32 -21.04
N LEU A 42 -9.40 -23.19 -20.35
CA LEU A 42 -9.23 -21.88 -20.98
C LEU A 42 -7.80 -21.64 -21.48
N ASP A 43 -6.81 -22.03 -20.68
CA ASP A 43 -5.40 -21.83 -20.98
C ASP A 43 -4.52 -22.78 -20.15
N ILE A 44 -3.26 -22.96 -20.55
CA ILE A 44 -2.25 -23.69 -19.78
C ILE A 44 -1.02 -22.80 -19.63
N TYR A 45 -0.77 -22.40 -18.39
CA TYR A 45 0.39 -21.60 -18.01
C TYR A 45 1.58 -22.50 -17.71
N LYS A 46 2.77 -22.06 -18.10
CA LYS A 46 4.00 -22.86 -17.99
C LYS A 46 5.14 -22.04 -17.40
N ASP A 47 5.89 -22.67 -16.50
CA ASP A 47 7.19 -22.17 -16.05
C ASP A 47 8.29 -23.15 -16.47
N GLU A 48 9.15 -22.70 -17.39
CA GLU A 48 10.33 -23.42 -17.86
C GLU A 48 11.53 -23.01 -16.99
N GLY A 49 12.16 -23.95 -16.29
CA GLY A 49 13.26 -23.65 -15.37
C GLY A 49 14.43 -22.95 -16.07
N ILE A 50 14.66 -21.68 -15.75
CA ILE A 50 15.76 -20.87 -16.29
C ILE A 50 17.09 -21.53 -15.88
N SER A 51 17.88 -21.94 -16.87
CA SER A 51 19.22 -22.47 -16.64
C SER A 51 20.14 -21.37 -16.11
N GLY A 52 20.85 -21.61 -15.01
CA GLY A 52 22.14 -20.95 -14.77
C GLY A 52 22.35 -20.19 -13.46
N ALA A 53 21.38 -20.11 -12.55
CA ALA A 53 21.63 -19.56 -11.22
C ALA A 53 21.78 -20.70 -10.20
N LYS A 54 22.80 -20.61 -9.34
CA LYS A 54 22.89 -21.44 -8.13
C LYS A 54 21.55 -21.37 -7.43
N VAL A 55 21.04 -22.54 -7.06
CA VAL A 55 19.81 -22.70 -6.29
C VAL A 55 20.04 -22.03 -4.94
N ASP A 56 19.70 -20.75 -4.84
CA ASP A 56 19.38 -20.18 -3.55
C ASP A 56 18.08 -20.86 -3.12
N GLU A 57 18.10 -21.46 -1.94
CA GLU A 57 16.98 -22.18 -1.32
C GLU A 57 15.76 -21.28 -1.08
N ASP A 58 15.86 -20.00 -1.41
CA ASP A 58 14.78 -19.03 -1.46
C ASP A 58 13.94 -19.22 -2.75
N GLU A 59 13.03 -20.20 -2.76
CA GLU A 59 11.97 -20.34 -3.79
C GLU A 59 11.10 -19.06 -3.97
N LEU A 60 11.25 -18.07 -3.09
CA LEU A 60 10.66 -16.73 -3.20
C LEU A 60 11.27 -15.86 -4.31
N THR A 61 12.47 -16.18 -4.83
CA THR A 61 13.18 -15.38 -5.83
C THR A 61 13.11 -15.94 -7.26
N ILE A 62 12.53 -17.13 -7.46
CA ILE A 62 12.37 -17.71 -8.81
C ILE A 62 11.21 -16.98 -9.51
N GLU A 63 11.52 -16.25 -10.57
CA GLU A 63 10.55 -15.59 -11.46
C GLU A 63 9.65 -16.65 -12.11
N ARG A 64 8.49 -16.90 -11.50
CA ARG A 64 7.44 -17.78 -12.01
C ARG A 64 6.44 -16.95 -12.80
N GLU A 65 6.89 -16.46 -13.96
CA GLU A 65 6.09 -15.59 -14.84
C GLU A 65 4.76 -16.26 -15.20
N GLY A 66 4.77 -17.55 -15.55
CA GLY A 66 3.54 -18.29 -15.88
C GLY A 66 2.58 -18.41 -14.69
N LEU A 67 3.10 -18.57 -13.46
CA LEU A 67 2.25 -18.53 -12.26
C LEU A 67 1.63 -17.14 -12.07
N GLN A 68 2.41 -16.07 -12.25
CA GLN A 68 1.94 -14.69 -12.07
C GLN A 68 0.89 -14.31 -13.13
N GLU A 69 1.10 -14.71 -14.38
CA GLU A 69 0.11 -14.57 -15.47
C GLU A 69 -1.18 -15.31 -15.14
N MET A 70 -1.07 -16.58 -14.71
CA MET A 70 -2.24 -17.36 -14.29
C MET A 70 -3.04 -16.66 -13.20
N LEU A 71 -2.38 -16.22 -12.12
CA LEU A 71 -3.02 -15.55 -10.99
C LEU A 71 -3.68 -14.23 -11.41
N SER A 72 -3.09 -13.51 -12.37
CA SER A 72 -3.65 -12.28 -12.93
C SER A 72 -4.93 -12.55 -13.72
N ASP A 73 -4.97 -13.66 -14.46
CA ASP A 73 -6.12 -14.06 -15.27
C ASP A 73 -7.29 -14.61 -14.46
N LEU A 74 -7.04 -15.17 -13.26
CA LEU A 74 -8.11 -15.56 -12.32
C LEU A 74 -9.05 -14.40 -12.00
N LYS A 75 -8.52 -13.16 -11.98
CA LYS A 75 -9.29 -11.95 -11.66
C LYS A 75 -10.38 -11.64 -12.69
N TRP A 76 -10.19 -12.05 -13.95
CA TRP A 76 -11.03 -11.62 -15.07
C TRP A 76 -11.81 -12.77 -15.72
N ARG A 77 -11.33 -14.01 -15.61
CA ARG A 77 -11.84 -15.15 -16.39
C ARG A 77 -12.81 -16.09 -15.65
N ASP A 78 -13.25 -15.75 -14.42
CA ASP A 78 -14.15 -16.56 -13.56
C ASP A 78 -13.76 -18.05 -13.53
N VAL A 79 -12.50 -18.29 -13.21
CA VAL A 79 -11.90 -19.63 -13.18
C VAL A 79 -12.22 -20.29 -11.85
N LYS A 80 -12.79 -21.51 -11.88
CA LYS A 80 -13.16 -22.26 -10.66
C LYS A 80 -12.07 -23.21 -10.18
N TYR A 81 -11.29 -23.78 -11.10
CA TYR A 81 -10.23 -24.71 -10.74
C TYR A 81 -8.94 -24.45 -11.49
N ILE A 82 -7.83 -24.66 -10.80
CA ILE A 82 -6.51 -24.81 -11.40
C ILE A 82 -6.18 -26.29 -11.41
N VAL A 83 -5.93 -26.83 -12.61
CA VAL A 83 -5.62 -28.24 -12.82
C VAL A 83 -4.11 -28.39 -12.94
N VAL A 84 -3.54 -29.25 -12.11
CA VAL A 84 -2.11 -29.57 -12.10
C VAL A 84 -1.90 -31.07 -11.97
N LEU A 85 -0.75 -31.56 -12.42
CA LEU A 85 -0.42 -32.98 -12.23
C LEU A 85 -0.38 -33.34 -10.73
N ASN A 86 0.36 -32.56 -9.94
CA ASN A 86 0.38 -32.63 -8.49
C ASN A 86 0.69 -31.26 -7.86
N THR A 87 0.46 -31.12 -6.55
CA THR A 87 0.61 -29.85 -5.82
C THR A 87 2.04 -29.31 -5.80
N SER A 88 3.06 -30.18 -5.94
CA SER A 88 4.47 -29.76 -6.01
C SER A 88 4.79 -28.88 -7.24
N ARG A 89 3.91 -28.90 -8.26
CA ARG A 89 3.98 -27.98 -9.39
C ARG A 89 3.66 -26.56 -8.92
N LEU A 90 2.63 -26.38 -8.09
CA LEU A 90 2.22 -25.07 -7.60
C LEU A 90 3.08 -24.56 -6.44
N TRP A 91 3.50 -25.40 -5.51
CA TRP A 91 4.31 -25.00 -4.35
C TRP A 91 5.14 -26.19 -3.83
N ARG A 92 6.43 -25.99 -3.56
CA ARG A 92 7.24 -26.96 -2.80
C ARG A 92 7.51 -26.48 -1.39
N ALA A 93 7.72 -25.18 -1.19
CA ALA A 93 7.77 -24.56 0.14
C ALA A 93 6.38 -24.28 0.73
N ASP A 94 6.21 -24.54 2.03
CA ASP A 94 4.97 -24.30 2.76
C ASP A 94 4.54 -22.83 2.77
N MET A 95 5.50 -21.90 2.80
CA MET A 95 5.21 -20.46 2.72
C MET A 95 4.57 -20.09 1.37
N VAL A 96 5.05 -20.67 0.27
CA VAL A 96 4.54 -20.42 -1.09
C VAL A 96 3.14 -21.02 -1.26
N LYS A 97 2.90 -22.21 -0.68
CA LYS A 97 1.58 -22.83 -0.62
C LYS A 97 0.54 -21.88 -0.06
N VAL A 98 0.85 -21.26 1.07
CA VAL A 98 -0.06 -20.36 1.80
C VAL A 98 -0.41 -19.13 0.98
N LEU A 99 0.60 -18.48 0.39
CA LEU A 99 0.40 -17.28 -0.43
C LEU A 99 -0.50 -17.57 -1.63
N ILE A 100 -0.24 -18.68 -2.33
CA ILE A 100 -1.06 -19.09 -3.48
C ILE A 100 -2.47 -19.45 -3.00
N GLN A 101 -2.63 -20.26 -1.96
CA GLN A 101 -3.94 -20.63 -1.42
C GLN A 101 -4.79 -19.40 -1.06
N ARG A 102 -4.21 -18.36 -0.44
CA ARG A 102 -4.90 -17.11 -0.14
C ARG A 102 -5.39 -16.40 -1.41
N GLU A 103 -4.53 -16.31 -2.42
CA GLU A 103 -4.89 -15.69 -3.69
C GLU A 103 -6.01 -16.45 -4.41
N LEU A 104 -5.96 -17.79 -4.41
CA LEU A 104 -7.01 -18.63 -4.97
C LEU A 104 -8.34 -18.49 -4.21
N LYS A 105 -8.29 -18.51 -2.87
CA LYS A 105 -9.47 -18.30 -2.00
C LYS A 105 -10.12 -16.93 -2.24
N ARG A 106 -9.31 -15.88 -2.48
CA ARG A 106 -9.81 -14.54 -2.81
C ARG A 106 -10.64 -14.51 -4.10
N HIS A 107 -10.29 -15.35 -5.08
CA HIS A 107 -11.02 -15.50 -6.34
C HIS A 107 -12.00 -16.68 -6.36
N GLN A 108 -12.26 -17.32 -5.21
CA GLN A 108 -13.13 -18.50 -5.11
C GLN A 108 -12.71 -19.67 -6.03
N ALA A 109 -11.41 -19.78 -6.32
CA ALA A 109 -10.82 -20.88 -7.06
C ALA A 109 -10.32 -21.97 -6.10
N ASP A 110 -10.28 -23.21 -6.57
CA ASP A 110 -9.67 -24.37 -5.87
C ASP A 110 -8.65 -25.05 -6.79
N VAL A 111 -7.92 -26.04 -6.26
CA VAL A 111 -6.92 -26.81 -7.01
C VAL A 111 -7.40 -28.24 -7.22
N LYS A 112 -7.32 -28.70 -8.47
CA LYS A 112 -7.48 -30.11 -8.83
C LYS A 112 -6.13 -30.70 -9.20
N ALA A 113 -5.57 -31.50 -8.30
CA ALA A 113 -4.35 -32.25 -8.54
C ALA A 113 -4.72 -33.65 -9.09
N ILE A 114 -4.23 -34.00 -10.28
CA ILE A 114 -4.56 -35.26 -10.97
C ILE A 114 -4.10 -36.48 -10.15
N GLU A 115 -2.88 -36.42 -9.61
CA GLU A 115 -2.30 -37.48 -8.77
C GLU A 115 -2.85 -37.47 -7.33
N GLN A 116 -3.59 -36.44 -6.94
CA GLN A 116 -4.17 -36.28 -5.59
C GLN A 116 -5.67 -35.92 -5.70
N PRO A 117 -6.54 -36.87 -6.10
CA PRO A 117 -7.92 -36.56 -6.51
C PRO A 117 -8.81 -35.94 -5.42
N ASN A 118 -8.49 -36.18 -4.14
CA ASN A 118 -9.22 -35.67 -2.99
C ASN A 118 -8.62 -34.38 -2.40
N TYR A 119 -7.60 -33.81 -3.04
CA TYR A 119 -6.98 -32.56 -2.59
C TYR A 119 -7.92 -31.36 -2.82
N SER A 120 -8.04 -30.50 -1.81
CA SER A 120 -8.71 -29.21 -1.91
C SER A 120 -8.03 -28.21 -0.97
N ILE A 121 -7.91 -26.95 -1.40
CA ILE A 121 -7.38 -25.88 -0.54
C ILE A 121 -8.38 -25.46 0.54
N TYR A 122 -9.64 -25.92 0.45
CA TYR A 122 -10.69 -25.67 1.42
C TYR A 122 -10.86 -26.82 2.43
N ALA A 123 -10.13 -27.93 2.25
CA ALA A 123 -10.07 -28.97 3.27
C ALA A 123 -9.44 -28.37 4.55
N HIS A 124 -10.18 -28.38 5.66
CA HIS A 124 -9.73 -27.78 6.91
C HIS A 124 -8.49 -28.50 7.47
N ASP A 125 -7.32 -27.88 7.30
CA ASP A 125 -6.10 -28.23 8.00
C ASP A 125 -5.98 -27.31 9.24
N PRO A 126 -5.85 -27.84 10.47
CA PRO A 126 -5.56 -27.05 11.67
C PRO A 126 -4.39 -26.08 11.51
N ASN A 127 -3.43 -26.37 10.62
CA ASN A 127 -2.30 -25.48 10.33
C ASN A 127 -2.70 -24.18 9.62
N ASP A 128 -3.85 -24.14 8.91
CA ASP A 128 -4.35 -22.90 8.29
C ASP A 128 -4.59 -21.81 9.34
N PHE A 129 -5.00 -22.18 10.55
CA PHE A 129 -5.18 -21.23 11.66
C PHE A 129 -3.86 -20.56 12.06
N LEU A 130 -2.81 -21.37 12.27
CA LEU A 130 -1.50 -20.88 12.67
C LEU A 130 -0.91 -19.96 11.61
N VAL A 131 -1.01 -20.36 10.34
CA VAL A 131 -0.44 -19.58 9.26
C VAL A 131 -1.18 -18.27 9.03
N ASN A 132 -2.52 -18.29 9.06
CA ASN A 132 -3.30 -17.05 8.96
C ASN A 132 -2.96 -16.08 10.10
N GLY A 133 -2.78 -16.60 11.32
CA GLY A 133 -2.32 -15.80 12.46
C GLY A 133 -0.94 -15.18 12.25
N MET A 134 0.04 -15.96 11.74
CA MET A 134 1.37 -15.44 11.42
C MET A 134 1.33 -14.35 10.36
N MET A 135 0.53 -14.52 9.30
CA MET A 135 0.40 -13.52 8.23
C MET A 135 -0.26 -12.24 8.73
N GLU A 136 -1.26 -12.33 9.61
CA GLU A 136 -1.86 -11.16 10.24
C GLU A 136 -0.83 -10.38 11.08
N LEU A 137 0.01 -11.09 11.84
CA LEU A 137 1.10 -10.48 12.59
C LEU A 137 2.13 -9.79 11.68
N LEU A 138 2.47 -10.41 10.53
CA LEU A 138 3.35 -9.80 9.53
C LEU A 138 2.73 -8.53 8.93
N ASP A 139 1.45 -8.53 8.61
CA ASP A 139 0.73 -7.36 8.10
C ASP A 139 0.73 -6.21 9.14
N GLN A 140 0.58 -6.54 10.43
CA GLN A 140 0.71 -5.55 11.52
C GLN A 140 2.13 -5.01 11.62
N TYR A 141 3.13 -5.88 11.54
CA TYR A 141 4.54 -5.48 11.56
C TYR A 141 4.87 -4.50 10.42
N GLN A 142 4.45 -4.79 9.20
CA GLN A 142 4.67 -3.91 8.05
C GLN A 142 4.03 -2.53 8.25
N ARG A 143 2.80 -2.47 8.79
CA ARG A 143 2.15 -1.19 9.15
C ARG A 143 2.97 -0.39 10.15
N LEU A 144 3.48 -1.05 11.21
CA LEU A 144 4.32 -0.42 12.21
C LEU A 144 5.64 0.09 11.59
N GLU A 145 6.26 -0.70 10.72
CA GLU A 145 7.49 -0.34 10.03
C GLU A 145 7.31 0.91 9.14
N ILE A 146 6.22 0.95 8.34
CA ILE A 146 5.88 2.13 7.52
C ILE A 146 5.64 3.35 8.41
N ALA A 147 4.90 3.21 9.51
CA ALA A 147 4.64 4.29 10.46
C ALA A 147 5.95 4.83 11.06
N LEU A 148 6.89 3.95 11.42
CA LEU A 148 8.23 4.30 11.89
C LEU A 148 9.04 5.04 10.82
N LYS A 149 9.08 4.54 9.58
CA LYS A 149 9.77 5.18 8.45
C LYS A 149 9.22 6.59 8.19
N LEU A 150 7.90 6.74 8.13
CA LEU A 150 7.25 8.05 7.94
C LEU A 150 7.53 9.00 9.11
N SER A 151 7.54 8.50 10.35
CA SER A 151 7.88 9.28 11.54
C SER A 151 9.32 9.80 11.51
N ARG A 152 10.28 8.93 11.14
CA ARG A 152 11.68 9.31 10.93
C ARG A 152 11.82 10.34 9.81
N GLY A 153 11.12 10.16 8.69
CA GLY A 153 11.09 11.10 7.58
C GLY A 153 10.58 12.49 7.99
N ARG A 154 9.47 12.55 8.74
CA ARG A 154 8.94 13.81 9.30
C ARG A 154 9.94 14.49 10.23
N ARG A 155 10.59 13.75 11.14
CA ARG A 155 11.62 14.31 12.03
C ARG A 155 12.81 14.87 11.25
N LYS A 156 13.33 14.14 10.26
CA LYS A 156 14.44 14.63 9.42
C LYS A 156 14.05 15.89 8.64
N LYS A 157 12.84 15.92 8.07
CA LYS A 157 12.31 17.11 7.38
C LYS A 157 12.22 18.32 8.33
N ALA A 158 11.74 18.11 9.55
CA ALA A 158 11.65 19.15 10.57
C ALA A 158 13.01 19.69 10.99
N GLN A 159 14.00 18.82 11.20
CA GLN A 159 15.40 19.21 11.51
C GLN A 159 16.01 20.08 10.42
N GLN A 160 15.61 19.88 9.16
CA GLN A 160 16.04 20.69 8.01
C GLN A 160 15.21 21.97 7.84
N GLY A 161 14.36 22.33 8.80
CA GLY A 161 13.49 23.51 8.73
C GLY A 161 12.28 23.35 7.81
N GLY A 162 12.07 22.16 7.24
CA GLY A 162 10.98 21.86 6.33
C GLY A 162 9.67 21.56 7.05
N TYR A 163 8.55 21.94 6.45
CA TYR A 163 7.23 21.71 7.02
C TYR A 163 6.86 20.22 7.06
N ALA A 164 6.89 19.62 8.25
CA ALA A 164 6.59 18.20 8.53
C ALA A 164 5.18 17.99 9.13
N GLY A 165 4.39 19.06 9.24
CA GLY A 165 3.01 19.01 9.74
C GLY A 165 2.02 18.47 8.71
N GLY A 166 0.77 18.28 9.16
CA GLY A 166 -0.33 17.91 8.28
C GLY A 166 -0.85 19.10 7.48
N ARG A 167 -1.97 19.68 7.93
CA ARG A 167 -2.62 20.79 7.24
C ARG A 167 -1.79 22.08 7.29
N VAL A 168 -1.43 22.58 6.11
CA VAL A 168 -0.70 23.84 5.88
C VAL A 168 -1.30 25.00 6.68
N ALA A 169 -0.45 25.85 7.25
CA ALA A 169 -0.88 27.04 7.98
C ALA A 169 -1.53 28.07 7.05
N LEU A 170 -2.47 28.85 7.62
CA LEU A 170 -3.10 29.96 6.89
C LEU A 170 -2.03 30.94 6.41
N GLY A 171 -2.16 31.50 5.22
CA GLY A 171 -1.13 32.38 4.64
C GLY A 171 -0.09 31.64 3.80
N TYR A 172 -0.13 30.31 3.75
CA TYR A 172 0.78 29.49 2.96
C TYR A 172 0.05 28.50 2.06
N LYS A 173 0.70 28.12 0.97
CA LYS A 173 0.29 27.06 0.02
C LYS A 173 1.41 26.04 -0.16
N ALA A 174 1.02 24.78 -0.22
CA ALA A 174 1.90 23.70 -0.65
C ALA A 174 1.66 23.43 -2.13
N THR A 175 2.66 23.70 -2.97
CA THR A 175 2.59 23.42 -4.41
C THR A 175 3.21 22.06 -4.68
N LYS A 176 2.55 21.23 -5.50
CA LYS A 176 3.08 19.92 -5.89
C LYS A 176 4.44 20.10 -6.58
N GLY A 177 5.46 19.38 -6.11
CA GLY A 177 6.83 19.48 -6.63
C GLY A 177 7.72 20.53 -5.97
N GLN A 178 7.17 21.46 -5.17
CA GLN A 178 7.98 22.40 -4.39
C GLN A 178 8.40 21.79 -3.05
N LYS A 179 9.67 22.00 -2.68
CA LYS A 179 10.25 21.53 -1.40
C LYS A 179 9.87 22.43 -0.22
N THR A 180 9.41 23.65 -0.49
CA THR A 180 9.09 24.69 0.49
C THR A 180 7.65 25.17 0.35
N LEU A 181 7.12 25.77 1.41
CA LEU A 181 5.80 26.42 1.37
C LEU A 181 5.92 27.80 0.72
N SER A 182 4.98 28.11 -0.17
CA SER A 182 4.86 29.43 -0.79
C SER A 182 3.87 30.28 -0.02
N VAL A 183 4.08 31.60 0.02
CA VAL A 183 3.15 32.53 0.66
C VAL A 183 1.93 32.72 -0.25
N ASP A 184 0.73 32.66 0.33
CA ASP A 184 -0.50 33.09 -0.34
C ASP A 184 -0.76 34.56 0.01
N PRO A 185 -0.57 35.51 -0.93
CA PRO A 185 -0.63 36.94 -0.62
C PRO A 185 -1.93 37.37 0.07
N VAL A 186 -3.07 36.83 -0.38
CA VAL A 186 -4.39 37.16 0.16
C VAL A 186 -4.54 36.69 1.60
N GLN A 187 -4.16 35.45 1.87
CA GLN A 187 -4.27 34.90 3.23
C GLN A 187 -3.19 35.44 4.17
N ALA A 188 -2.01 35.78 3.63
CA ALA A 188 -0.92 36.36 4.39
C ALA A 188 -1.28 37.76 4.90
N GLN A 189 -2.07 38.54 4.14
CA GLN A 189 -2.62 39.81 4.61
C GLN A 189 -3.48 39.62 5.86
N THR A 190 -4.34 38.58 5.89
CA THR A 190 -5.13 38.24 7.08
C THR A 190 -4.26 37.90 8.27
N VAL A 191 -3.18 37.14 8.07
CA VAL A 191 -2.24 36.78 9.13
C VAL A 191 -1.56 38.04 9.68
N ARG A 192 -1.01 38.90 8.81
CA ARG A 192 -0.39 40.18 9.22
C ARG A 192 -1.37 41.02 10.04
N ARG A 193 -2.61 41.15 9.56
CA ARG A 193 -3.65 41.93 10.25
C ARG A 193 -3.99 41.39 11.63
N VAL A 194 -4.01 40.07 11.82
CA VAL A 194 -4.23 39.45 13.14
C VAL A 194 -3.13 39.86 14.13
N PHE A 195 -1.87 39.84 13.70
CA PHE A 195 -0.74 40.24 14.55
C PHE A 195 -0.75 41.74 14.83
N GLU A 196 -1.02 42.58 13.83
CA GLU A 196 -1.19 44.03 13.99
C GLU A 196 -2.29 44.37 15.01
N LEU A 197 -3.47 43.76 14.90
CA LEU A 197 -4.57 43.99 15.84
C LEU A 197 -4.21 43.55 17.26
N LYS A 198 -3.45 42.46 17.41
CA LYS A 198 -3.01 41.99 18.73
C LYS A 198 -1.97 42.92 19.35
N GLU A 199 -1.09 43.51 18.55
CA GLU A 199 -0.09 44.49 18.98
C GLU A 199 -0.74 45.85 19.33
N GLN A 200 -1.65 46.34 18.48
CA GLN A 200 -2.41 47.58 18.70
C GLN A 200 -3.35 47.50 19.91
N HIS A 201 -3.92 46.31 20.16
CA HIS A 201 -4.87 46.09 21.24
C HIS A 201 -4.51 44.86 22.10
N PRO A 202 -3.49 44.96 22.98
CA PRO A 202 -3.00 43.83 23.77
C PRO A 202 -4.08 43.20 24.67
N MET A 203 -5.01 44.02 25.18
CA MET A 203 -6.08 43.62 26.10
C MET A 203 -7.31 43.01 25.41
N TRP A 204 -7.38 43.03 24.07
CA TRP A 204 -8.52 42.45 23.37
C TRP A 204 -8.55 40.93 23.51
N SER A 205 -9.76 40.43 23.73
CA SER A 205 -10.06 39.01 23.65
C SER A 205 -9.96 38.51 22.21
N LEU A 206 -9.70 37.21 22.05
CA LEU A 206 -9.66 36.57 20.73
C LEU A 206 -10.99 36.70 19.95
N ALA A 207 -12.11 36.87 20.66
CA ALA A 207 -13.41 37.12 20.06
C ALA A 207 -13.52 38.55 19.50
N GLN A 208 -12.98 39.55 20.21
CA GLN A 208 -12.93 40.94 19.74
C GLN A 208 -12.05 41.07 18.49
N ILE A 209 -10.88 40.43 18.47
CA ILE A 209 -10.02 40.39 17.28
C ILE A 209 -10.75 39.72 16.10
N ALA A 210 -11.49 38.64 16.35
CA ALA A 210 -12.27 37.98 15.31
C ALA A 210 -13.42 38.87 14.78
N ALA A 211 -14.11 39.59 15.66
CA ALA A 211 -15.18 40.50 15.29
C ALA A 211 -14.65 41.66 14.42
N GLU A 212 -13.52 42.25 14.80
CA GLU A 212 -12.87 43.31 14.04
C GLU A 212 -12.42 42.84 12.65
N LEU A 213 -11.82 41.65 12.54
CA LEU A 213 -11.47 41.05 11.25
C LEU A 213 -12.68 40.86 10.34
N ASN A 214 -13.80 40.38 10.91
CA ASN A 214 -15.04 40.20 10.16
C ASN A 214 -15.66 41.52 9.70
N GLN A 215 -15.60 42.56 10.55
CA GLN A 215 -16.06 43.91 10.22
C GLN A 215 -15.25 44.53 9.09
N GLN A 216 -13.93 44.27 9.06
CA GLN A 216 -13.04 44.67 7.97
C GLN A 216 -13.17 43.79 6.70
N GLY A 217 -14.07 42.80 6.71
CA GLY A 217 -14.36 41.96 5.53
C GLY A 217 -13.45 40.76 5.33
N PHE A 218 -12.54 40.46 6.27
CA PHE A 218 -11.70 39.26 6.17
C PHE A 218 -12.53 38.00 6.33
N LYS A 219 -12.28 37.02 5.45
CA LYS A 219 -12.95 35.71 5.47
C LYS A 219 -11.94 34.57 5.51
N THR A 220 -12.39 33.46 6.07
CA THR A 220 -11.62 32.21 6.08
C THR A 220 -11.48 31.64 4.67
N VAL A 221 -10.60 30.65 4.48
CA VAL A 221 -10.41 29.97 3.18
C VAL A 221 -11.73 29.39 2.61
N GLN A 222 -12.70 29.08 3.48
CA GLN A 222 -14.02 28.56 3.10
C GLN A 222 -15.08 29.66 2.94
N GLY A 223 -14.70 30.94 2.96
CA GLY A 223 -15.62 32.07 2.86
C GLY A 223 -16.46 32.33 4.12
N LYS A 224 -16.20 31.62 5.22
CA LYS A 224 -16.88 31.80 6.51
C LYS A 224 -16.27 32.92 7.35
N PRO A 225 -17.03 33.55 8.28
CA PRO A 225 -16.47 34.52 9.22
C PRO A 225 -15.46 33.88 10.16
N PHE A 226 -14.50 34.68 10.61
CA PHE A 226 -13.53 34.30 11.62
C PHE A 226 -14.17 34.11 12.99
N SER A 227 -13.77 33.05 13.68
CA SER A 227 -14.09 32.82 15.09
C SER A 227 -12.83 32.95 15.96
N LYS A 228 -13.04 33.09 17.28
CA LYS A 228 -11.96 33.12 18.27
C LYS A 228 -10.97 31.96 18.14
N VAL A 229 -11.43 30.78 17.70
CA VAL A 229 -10.60 29.58 17.51
C VAL A 229 -9.62 29.75 16.36
N GLN A 230 -10.04 30.40 15.28
CA GLN A 230 -9.18 30.63 14.11
C GLN A 230 -8.13 31.69 14.41
N VAL A 231 -8.50 32.76 15.11
CA VAL A 231 -7.55 33.76 15.62
C VAL A 231 -6.54 33.09 16.55
N LYS A 232 -7.00 32.27 17.50
CA LYS A 232 -6.10 31.50 18.39
C LYS A 232 -5.09 30.66 17.60
N ARG A 233 -5.55 29.92 16.59
CA ARG A 233 -4.68 29.08 15.75
C ARG A 233 -3.62 29.85 14.98
N ILE A 234 -3.88 31.12 14.64
CA ILE A 234 -2.90 32.00 13.99
C ILE A 234 -1.88 32.45 15.03
N LEU A 235 -2.33 32.98 16.18
CA LEU A 235 -1.44 33.47 17.23
C LEU A 235 -0.57 32.35 17.86
N ASP A 236 -1.14 31.15 18.08
CA ASP A 236 -0.39 29.97 18.59
C ASP A 236 0.77 29.55 17.65
N ARG A 237 0.78 30.04 16.40
CA ARG A 237 1.80 29.74 15.38
C ARG A 237 2.72 30.93 15.10
N GLU A 238 2.85 31.86 16.04
CA GLU A 238 3.70 33.05 15.91
C GLU A 238 5.13 32.71 15.47
N ASP A 239 5.80 31.78 16.15
CA ASP A 239 7.16 31.32 15.79
C ASP A 239 7.24 30.92 14.32
N PHE A 240 6.23 30.18 13.84
CA PHE A 240 6.17 29.75 12.45
C PHE A 240 6.05 30.94 11.50
N TYR A 241 5.23 31.93 11.80
CA TYR A 241 5.10 33.12 10.97
C TYR A 241 6.35 33.99 10.98
N ARG A 242 7.16 33.95 12.05
CA ARG A 242 8.48 34.59 12.17
C ARG A 242 9.63 33.82 11.50
N GLY A 243 9.35 32.64 10.94
CA GLY A 243 10.35 31.81 10.26
C GLY A 243 11.03 30.76 11.14
N ILE A 244 10.53 30.49 12.34
CA ILE A 244 11.02 29.43 13.23
C ILE A 244 10.08 28.23 13.14
N TYR A 245 10.60 27.06 12.78
CA TYR A 245 9.82 25.84 12.69
C TYR A 245 9.98 24.99 13.95
N ARG A 246 8.87 24.71 14.64
CA ARG A 246 8.79 23.83 15.81
C ARG A 246 8.00 22.55 15.49
N TYR A 247 8.57 21.39 15.82
CA TYR A 247 7.94 20.09 15.67
C TYR A 247 8.35 19.12 16.78
N GLY A 248 7.45 18.87 17.73
CA GLY A 248 7.78 18.11 18.94
C GLY A 248 8.87 18.83 19.74
N GLN A 249 10.01 18.16 19.95
CA GLN A 249 11.19 18.72 20.62
C GLN A 249 12.21 19.35 19.65
N ILE A 250 11.88 19.43 18.35
CA ILE A 250 12.76 19.99 17.33
C ILE A 250 12.42 21.46 17.13
N GLU A 251 13.43 22.32 17.19
CA GLU A 251 13.39 23.70 16.75
C GLU A 251 14.42 23.90 15.63
N ALA A 252 14.02 24.51 14.52
CA ALA A 252 14.89 24.77 13.39
C ALA A 252 14.51 26.09 12.69
N LYS A 253 15.46 26.71 11.99
CA LYS A 253 15.15 27.83 11.09
C LYS A 253 14.32 27.31 9.91
N GLY A 254 13.10 27.83 9.76
CA GLY A 254 12.19 27.45 8.69
C GLY A 254 12.75 27.80 7.31
N VAL A 255 12.55 26.91 6.34
CA VAL A 255 12.89 27.17 4.93
C VAL A 255 11.78 27.90 4.17
N HIS A 256 10.63 28.12 4.82
CA HIS A 256 9.54 28.93 4.28
C HIS A 256 9.83 30.41 4.47
N GLN A 257 9.24 31.25 3.62
CA GLN A 257 9.34 32.70 3.74
C GLN A 257 8.50 33.18 4.95
N PRO A 258 9.07 33.95 5.90
CA PRO A 258 8.30 34.52 7.01
C PRO A 258 7.19 35.47 6.52
N ILE A 259 6.07 35.50 7.25
CA ILE A 259 4.97 36.45 7.00
C ILE A 259 5.08 37.66 7.91
N ILE A 260 5.60 37.49 9.13
CA ILE A 260 5.81 38.57 10.11
C ILE A 260 7.29 38.65 10.51
#